data_AF-A0A2V9IBT6-F1
#
_entry.id   AF-A0A2V9IBT6-F1
#
_cell.length_a   1.000
_cell.length_b   1.000
_cell.length_c   1.000
_cell.angle_alpha   90.00
_cell.angle_beta   90.00
_cell.angle_gamma   90.00
#
_symmetry.space_group_name_H-M   'P 1'
#
loop_
_entity.id
_entity.type
_entity.pdbx_description
1 polymer ?
#
loop_
_entity_poly.entity_id
_entity_poly.type
_entity_poly.pdbx_seq_one_letter_code
_entity_poly.pdbx_strand_id
1 'polypeptide(L)'
;TQLRYSFLLLIAALVGLFVTFLLAWFAFFTLDDPGWLLASTAISIMTATHTAAVRFYGLAWVWALTLPFAAVFYGYATCVSAVRYWLGRGGQWKGRAQAERRG
;
A
#
# COMPACT_ATOMS: atom_id res chain seq x y z
N THR A 1 14.49 14.17 5.01
CA THR A 1 13.89 14.22 3.65
C THR A 1 14.24 12.96 2.86
N GLN A 2 13.79 11.80 3.33
CA GLN A 2 14.37 10.48 2.98
C GLN A 2 13.95 9.86 1.63
N LEU A 3 13.08 10.49 0.84
CA LEU A 3 12.68 9.99 -0.49
C LEU A 3 13.16 10.83 -1.69
N ARG A 4 13.99 11.86 -1.48
CA ARG A 4 14.50 12.74 -2.56
C ARG A 4 13.43 13.28 -3.53
N TYR A 5 12.16 13.38 -3.13
CA TYR A 5 11.08 13.76 -4.05
C TYR A 5 10.98 12.88 -5.31
N SER A 6 11.51 11.66 -5.28
CA SER A 6 11.60 10.83 -6.47
C SER A 6 10.27 10.13 -6.72
N PHE A 7 9.49 10.69 -7.63
CA PHE A 7 8.22 10.14 -8.12
C PHE A 7 8.35 8.69 -8.61
N LEU A 8 9.53 8.34 -9.16
CA LEU A 8 9.87 6.98 -9.57
C LEU A 8 9.89 5.99 -8.41
N LEU A 9 10.45 6.38 -7.25
CA LEU A 9 10.44 5.54 -6.05
C LEU A 9 9.02 5.34 -5.50
N LEU A 10 8.18 6.37 -5.60
CA LEU A 10 6.76 6.26 -5.23
C LEU A 10 6.02 5.28 -6.14
N ILE A 11 6.19 5.39 -7.47
CA ILE A 11 5.59 4.45 -8.42
C ILE A 11 6.10 3.04 -8.16
N ALA A 12 7.40 2.84 -7.97
CA ALA A 12 7.97 1.53 -7.68
C ALA A 12 7.40 0.93 -6.38
N ALA A 13 7.25 1.74 -5.33
CA ALA A 13 6.64 1.31 -4.07
C ALA A 13 5.16 0.95 -4.24
N LEU A 14 4.40 1.74 -5.00
CA LEU A 14 3.00 1.46 -5.31
C LEU A 14 2.84 0.20 -6.15
N VAL A 15 3.64 0.02 -7.19
CA VAL A 15 3.66 -1.21 -7.98
C VAL A 15 4.02 -2.39 -7.11
N GLY A 16 5.05 -2.28 -6.26
CA GLY A 16 5.42 -3.32 -5.31
C GLY A 16 4.27 -3.65 -4.34
N LEU A 17 3.56 -2.64 -3.84
CA LEU A 17 2.38 -2.82 -2.99
C LEU A 17 1.26 -3.55 -3.73
N PHE A 18 0.91 -3.10 -4.94
CA PHE A 18 -0.13 -3.70 -5.76
C PHE A 18 0.21 -5.16 -6.09
N VAL A 19 1.44 -5.41 -6.54
CA VAL A 19 1.91 -6.76 -6.86
C VAL A 19 1.87 -7.64 -5.60
N THR A 20 2.42 -7.19 -4.47
CA THR A 20 2.48 -8.01 -3.25
C THR A 20 1.09 -8.35 -2.71
N PHE A 21 0.17 -7.38 -2.70
CA PHE A 21 -1.14 -7.56 -2.07
C PHE A 21 -2.22 -8.09 -3.00
N LEU A 22 -2.16 -7.88 -4.32
CA LEU A 22 -3.20 -8.34 -5.25
C LEU A 22 -2.81 -9.58 -6.04
N LEU A 23 -1.51 -9.79 -6.32
CA LEU A 23 -1.08 -10.93 -7.13
C LEU A 23 -1.47 -12.26 -6.50
N ALA A 24 -1.35 -12.39 -5.16
CA ALA A 24 -1.73 -13.60 -4.46
C ALA A 24 -3.24 -13.90 -4.54
N TRP A 25 -4.09 -12.86 -4.48
CA TRP A 25 -5.54 -13.02 -4.63
C TRP A 25 -5.94 -13.32 -6.07
N PHE A 26 -5.33 -12.64 -7.06
CA PHE A 26 -5.56 -12.99 -8.46
C PHE A 26 -5.13 -14.43 -8.73
N ALA A 27 -3.94 -14.82 -8.30
CA ALA A 27 -3.42 -16.18 -8.45
C ALA A 27 -4.33 -17.24 -7.83
N PHE A 28 -4.94 -16.94 -6.68
CA PHE A 28 -5.88 -17.84 -6.01
C PHE A 28 -7.14 -18.11 -6.85
N PHE A 29 -7.63 -17.13 -7.61
CA PHE A 29 -8.83 -17.28 -8.43
C PHE A 29 -8.55 -17.73 -9.87
N THR A 30 -7.32 -17.55 -10.38
CA THR A 30 -6.99 -17.80 -11.79
C THR A 30 -6.11 -19.01 -12.06
N LEU A 31 -5.33 -19.48 -11.08
CA LEU A 31 -4.50 -20.68 -11.26
C LEU A 31 -5.21 -21.94 -10.77
N ASP A 32 -5.21 -22.95 -11.64
CA ASP A 32 -5.54 -24.34 -11.28
C ASP A 32 -4.36 -25.03 -10.56
N ASP A 33 -4.58 -26.25 -10.08
CA ASP A 33 -3.61 -27.02 -9.29
C ASP A 33 -2.26 -27.19 -10.05
N PRO A 34 -1.08 -26.89 -9.44
CA PRO A 34 -0.82 -26.59 -8.02
C PRO A 34 -0.72 -25.09 -7.66
N GLY A 35 -1.09 -24.19 -8.57
CA GLY A 35 -0.92 -22.74 -8.35
C GLY A 35 -1.75 -22.18 -7.20
N TRP A 36 -2.92 -22.77 -6.94
CA TRP A 36 -3.77 -22.41 -5.80
C TRP A 36 -3.11 -22.69 -4.43
N LEU A 37 -2.30 -23.75 -4.31
CA LEU A 37 -1.55 -24.05 -3.07
C LEU A 37 -0.47 -22.99 -2.80
N LEU A 38 0.21 -22.51 -3.83
CA LEU A 38 1.18 -21.43 -3.71
C LEU A 38 0.49 -20.10 -3.35
N ALA A 39 -0.67 -19.83 -3.93
CA ALA A 39 -1.45 -18.63 -3.62
C ALA A 39 -1.96 -18.66 -2.16
N SER A 40 -2.49 -19.78 -1.70
CA SER A 40 -3.01 -19.93 -0.33
C SER A 40 -1.91 -19.86 0.74
N THR A 41 -0.72 -20.42 0.47
CA THR A 41 0.44 -20.29 1.37
C THR A 41 0.95 -18.85 1.42
N ALA A 42 1.02 -18.15 0.29
CA ALA A 42 1.39 -16.73 0.26
C ALA A 42 0.39 -15.86 1.05
N ILE A 43 -0.92 -16.07 0.87
CA ILE A 43 -1.97 -15.37 1.64
C ILE A 43 -1.83 -15.67 3.14
N SER A 44 -1.54 -16.93 3.50
CA SER A 44 -1.39 -17.33 4.91
C SER A 44 -0.18 -16.67 5.58
N ILE A 45 0.97 -16.64 4.91
CA ILE A 45 2.17 -15.95 5.41
C ILE A 45 1.89 -14.45 5.55
N MET A 46 1.32 -13.83 4.51
CA MET A 46 0.98 -12.41 4.54
C MET A 46 0.05 -12.07 5.70
N THR A 47 -0.99 -12.88 5.91
CA THR A 47 -1.95 -12.71 7.01
C THR A 47 -1.22 -12.86 8.35
N ALA A 48 -0.44 -13.92 8.54
CA ALA A 48 0.31 -14.17 9.77
C ALA A 48 1.26 -13.04 10.16
N THR A 49 2.01 -12.48 9.20
CA THR A 49 2.90 -11.34 9.42
C THR A 49 2.13 -10.11 9.90
N HIS A 50 0.95 -9.86 9.33
CA HIS A 50 0.15 -8.70 9.68
C HIS A 50 -0.73 -8.89 10.93
N THR A 51 -0.98 -10.12 11.37
CA THR A 51 -1.72 -10.39 12.61
C THR A 51 -1.03 -9.74 13.81
N ALA A 52 0.30 -9.72 13.85
CA ALA A 52 1.08 -9.05 14.89
C ALA A 52 0.82 -7.54 14.89
N ALA A 53 0.82 -6.92 13.71
CA ALA A 53 0.54 -5.49 13.57
C ALA A 53 -0.91 -5.15 13.98
N VAL A 54 -1.89 -5.93 13.55
CA VAL A 54 -3.31 -5.71 13.89
C VAL A 54 -3.55 -5.90 15.40
N ARG A 55 -2.93 -6.90 16.03
CA ARG A 55 -2.97 -7.09 17.49
C ARG A 55 -2.30 -5.95 18.25
N PHE A 56 -1.20 -5.40 17.73
CA PHE A 56 -0.55 -4.24 18.34
C PHE A 56 -1.49 -3.03 18.43
N TYR A 57 -2.34 -2.84 17.42
CA TYR A 57 -3.37 -1.80 17.43
C TYR A 57 -4.68 -2.19 18.14
N GLY A 58 -4.74 -3.38 18.76
CA GLY A 58 -5.91 -3.85 19.49
C GLY A 58 -7.10 -4.30 18.61
N LEU A 59 -6.90 -4.47 17.30
CA LEU A 59 -7.95 -4.90 16.38
C LEU A 59 -8.07 -6.44 16.34
N ALA A 60 -9.26 -6.92 15.98
CA ALA A 60 -9.52 -8.35 15.77
C ALA A 60 -8.72 -8.90 14.57
N TRP A 61 -8.29 -10.16 14.63
CA TRP A 61 -7.44 -10.79 13.60
C TRP A 61 -8.06 -10.76 12.20
N VAL A 62 -9.40 -10.77 12.11
CA VAL A 62 -10.17 -10.74 10.85
C VAL A 62 -9.83 -9.49 10.02
N TRP A 63 -9.46 -8.38 10.67
CA TRP A 63 -9.04 -7.16 9.98
C TRP A 63 -7.75 -7.35 9.17
N ALA A 64 -6.91 -8.34 9.49
CA ALA A 64 -5.73 -8.66 8.70
C ALA A 64 -6.08 -9.09 7.26
N LEU A 65 -7.25 -9.72 7.05
CA LEU A 65 -7.72 -10.10 5.71
C LEU A 65 -8.15 -8.89 4.87
N THR A 66 -8.53 -7.79 5.50
CA THR A 66 -8.97 -6.55 4.81
C THR A 66 -7.81 -5.62 4.43
N LEU A 67 -6.59 -5.92 4.89
CA LEU A 67 -5.38 -5.16 4.58
C LEU A 67 -5.10 -4.90 3.10
N PRO A 68 -5.31 -5.84 2.15
CA PRO A 68 -5.16 -5.53 0.73
C PRO A 68 -6.05 -4.35 0.28
N PHE A 69 -7.29 -4.25 0.77
CA PHE A 69 -8.16 -3.12 0.44
C PHE A 69 -7.66 -1.81 1.07
N ALA A 70 -7.22 -1.86 2.33
CA ALA A 70 -6.63 -0.70 3.00
C ALA A 70 -5.35 -0.22 2.30
N ALA A 71 -4.51 -1.16 1.85
CA ALA A 71 -3.30 -0.87 1.09
C ALA A 71 -3.61 -0.18 -0.24
N VAL A 72 -4.59 -0.67 -1.01
CA VAL A 72 -5.03 -0.03 -2.25
C VAL A 72 -5.58 1.38 -1.99
N PHE A 73 -6.43 1.54 -0.99
CA PHE A 73 -6.99 2.85 -0.63
C PHE A 73 -5.90 3.85 -0.22
N TYR A 74 -4.98 3.42 0.66
CA TYR A 74 -3.90 4.27 1.14
C TYR A 74 -2.90 4.59 0.02
N GLY A 75 -2.61 3.61 -0.85
CA GLY A 75 -1.83 3.80 -2.07
C GLY A 75 -2.47 4.85 -2.98
N TYR A 76 -3.77 4.73 -3.25
CA TYR A 76 -4.52 5.72 -4.02
C TYR A 76 -4.47 7.12 -3.39
N ALA A 77 -4.73 7.24 -2.09
CA ALA A 77 -4.63 8.51 -1.38
C ALA A 77 -3.21 9.11 -1.48
N THR A 78 -2.18 8.26 -1.43
CA THR A 78 -0.79 8.66 -1.62
C THR A 78 -0.54 9.15 -3.05
N CYS A 79 -1.06 8.46 -4.08
CA CYS A 79 -1.00 8.92 -5.46
C CYS A 79 -1.64 10.30 -5.62
N VAL A 80 -2.86 10.48 -5.11
CA VAL A 80 -3.60 11.74 -5.21
C VAL A 80 -2.84 12.86 -4.49
N SER A 81 -2.27 12.58 -3.32
CA SER A 81 -1.43 13.52 -2.59
C SER A 81 -0.18 13.91 -3.38
N ALA A 82 0.49 12.93 -3.99
CA ALA A 82 1.67 13.17 -4.82
C ALA A 82 1.36 13.97 -6.09
N VAL A 83 0.23 13.71 -6.76
CA VAL A 83 -0.23 14.49 -7.91
C VAL A 83 -0.54 15.93 -7.50
N ARG A 84 -1.26 16.12 -6.37
CA ARG A 84 -1.55 17.46 -5.83
C ARG A 84 -0.27 18.21 -5.47
N TYR A 85 0.72 17.50 -4.92
CA TYR A 85 2.04 18.04 -4.66
C TYR A 85 2.72 18.52 -5.93
N TRP A 86 2.72 17.70 -6.98
CA TRP A 86 3.36 18.02 -8.25
C TRP A 86 2.72 19.24 -8.94
N LEU A 87 1.40 19.39 -8.80
CA LEU A 87 0.64 20.55 -9.25
C LEU A 87 0.85 21.83 -8.40
N GLY A 88 1.76 21.81 -7.41
CA GLY A 88 2.03 22.95 -6.54
C GLY A 88 0.91 23.25 -5.53
N ARG A 89 -0.08 22.37 -5.41
CA ARG A 89 -1.24 22.49 -4.50
C ARG A 89 -1.12 21.58 -3.28
N GLY A 90 0.01 20.89 -3.12
CA GLY A 90 0.25 19.95 -2.03
C GLY A 90 0.65 20.64 -0.74
N GLY A 91 0.35 19.98 0.37
CA GLY A 91 0.86 20.38 1.68
C GLY A 91 0.18 21.60 2.31
N GLN A 92 -1.02 21.99 1.86
CA GLN A 92 -1.84 22.98 2.56
C GLN A 92 -2.45 22.35 3.82
N TRP A 93 -1.77 22.50 4.95
CA TRP A 93 -2.30 22.08 6.26
C TRP A 93 -2.45 23.33 7.14
N LYS A 94 -3.70 23.65 7.53
CA LYS A 94 -4.05 24.89 8.27
C LYS A 94 -3.46 26.16 7.63
N GLY A 95 -3.59 26.32 6.31
CA GLY A 95 -3.16 27.52 5.58
C GLY A 95 -1.65 27.70 5.44
N ARG A 96 -0.83 26.73 5.86
CA ARG A 96 0.62 26.73 5.63
C ARG A 96 0.96 25.72 4.55
N ALA A 97 1.66 26.17 3.50
CA ALA A 97 2.27 25.28 2.54
C ALA A 97 3.46 24.57 3.20
N GLN A 98 3.38 23.24 3.35
CA GLN A 98 4.49 22.41 3.83
C GLN A 98 5.56 22.15 2.76
N ALA A 99 5.40 22.76 1.58
CA ALA A 99 6.14 22.47 0.36
C ALA A 99 6.70 23.75 -0.26
N GLU A 100 7.51 24.48 0.49
CA GLU A 100 8.23 25.61 -0.08
C GLU A 100 9.37 25.07 -0.95
N ARG A 101 9.24 25.21 -2.28
CA ARG A 101 10.38 25.07 -3.20
C ARG A 101 11.38 26.17 -2.83
N ARG A 102 12.47 25.80 -2.15
CA ARG A 102 13.69 26.63 -2.21
C ARG A 102 14.25 26.44 -3.62
N GLY A 103 14.21 27.54 -4.38
CA GLY A 103 14.80 27.65 -5.73
C GLY A 103 16.30 27.43 -5.73
#